data_AF-A0A6J6FX88-F1
#
_entry.id   AF-A0A6J6FX88-F1
#
_cell.length_a   1.000
_cell.length_b   1.000
_cell.length_c   1.000
_cell.angle_alpha   90.00
_cell.angle_beta   90.00
_cell.angle_gamma   90.00
#
_symmetry.space_group_name_H-M   'P 1'
#
loop_
_entity.id
_entity.type
_entity.pdbx_description
1 polymer ?
#
loop_
_entity_poly.entity_id
_entity_poly.type
_entity_poly.pdbx_seq_one_letter_code
_entity_poly.pdbx_strand_id
1 'polypeptide(L)'
;MVNVVSMPSWDRFSRLDSQQQDAILPRSLPRISVEAGTTFGWAAFASQSVGIDRFGASAPGALVMEKLGITASHVAAVAQSAITS
;
A
#
# COMPACT_ATOMS: atom_id res chain seq x y z
N MET A 1 -6.80 -16.21 0.65
CA MET A 1 -6.13 -15.68 1.86
C MET A 1 -5.32 -14.46 1.47
N VAL A 2 -5.19 -13.47 2.34
CA VAL A 2 -4.41 -12.25 2.11
C VAL A 2 -3.35 -12.15 3.20
N ASN A 3 -2.13 -11.77 2.83
CA ASN A 3 -1.05 -11.51 3.78
C ASN A 3 -0.92 -10.01 4.01
N VAL A 4 -0.69 -9.61 5.26
CA VAL A 4 -0.45 -8.21 5.63
C VAL A 4 0.99 -8.08 6.09
N VAL A 5 1.72 -7.15 5.46
CA VAL A 5 3.11 -6.85 5.80
C VAL A 5 3.17 -5.41 6.30
N SER A 6 3.79 -5.21 7.47
CA SER A 6 4.16 -3.88 7.95
C SER A 6 5.57 -3.55 7.47
N MET A 7 5.73 -2.46 6.71
CA MET A 7 7.02 -1.99 6.20
C MET A 7 7.34 -0.59 6.75
N PRO A 8 7.88 -0.47 7.97
CA PRO A 8 8.14 0.82 8.62
C PRO A 8 9.35 1.58 8.05
N SER A 9 10.21 0.93 7.26
CA SER A 9 11.40 1.55 6.67
C SER A 9 11.77 0.88 5.35
N TRP A 10 11.63 1.60 4.24
CA TRP A 10 12.07 1.13 2.92
C TRP A 10 13.58 0.92 2.86
N ASP A 11 14.37 1.80 3.48
CA ASP A 11 15.83 1.67 3.54
C ASP A 11 16.21 0.31 4.15
N ARG A 12 15.70 -0.02 5.34
CA ARG A 12 16.04 -1.28 6.01
C ARG A 12 15.58 -2.50 5.21
N PHE A 13 14.40 -2.42 4.59
CA PHE A 13 13.90 -3.49 3.73
C PHE A 13 14.79 -3.70 2.49
N SER A 14 15.20 -2.61 1.83
CA SER A 14 16.03 -2.65 0.63
C SER A 14 17.45 -3.19 0.86
N ARG A 15 17.94 -3.18 2.10
CA ARG A 15 19.23 -3.76 2.50
C ARG A 15 19.19 -5.27 2.72
N LEU A 16 17.99 -5.85 2.81
CA LEU A 16 17.85 -7.31 2.89
C LEU A 16 18.29 -7.96 1.58
N ASP A 17 18.75 -9.19 1.64
CA ASP A 17 19.05 -9.94 0.43
C ASP A 17 17.76 -10.28 -0.35
N SER A 18 17.91 -10.67 -1.62
CA SER A 18 16.78 -10.94 -2.51
C SER A 18 15.88 -12.06 -1.99
N GLN A 19 16.45 -13.08 -1.33
CA GLN A 19 15.69 -14.22 -0.82
C GLN A 19 14.81 -13.79 0.36
N GLN A 20 15.34 -12.97 1.26
CA GLN A 20 14.61 -12.39 2.38
C GLN A 20 13.50 -11.45 1.90
N GLN A 21 13.80 -10.60 0.91
CA GLN A 21 12.78 -9.71 0.33
C GLN A 21 11.66 -10.51 -0.33
N ASP A 22 11.99 -11.55 -1.10
CA ASP A 22 11.00 -12.39 -1.79
C ASP A 22 10.17 -13.25 -0.81
N ALA A 23 10.73 -13.61 0.36
CA ALA A 23 9.98 -14.29 1.41
C ALA A 23 8.93 -13.38 2.07
N ILE A 24 9.18 -12.07 2.14
CA ILE A 24 8.26 -11.08 2.73
C ILE A 24 7.27 -10.54 1.69
N LEU A 25 7.76 -10.19 0.50
CA LEU A 25 6.97 -9.65 -0.62
C LEU A 25 7.15 -10.53 -1.87
N PRO A 26 6.51 -11.71 -1.93
CA PRO A 26 6.65 -12.62 -3.06
C PRO A 26 6.29 -11.94 -4.39
N ARG A 27 7.21 -11.98 -5.35
CA ARG A 27 7.04 -11.34 -6.67
C ARG A 27 5.94 -11.97 -7.52
N SER A 28 5.56 -13.22 -7.22
CA SER A 28 4.52 -13.96 -7.93
C SER A 28 3.10 -13.54 -7.55
N LEU A 29 2.93 -12.71 -6.52
CA LEU A 29 1.63 -12.27 -6.04
C LEU A 29 1.42 -10.78 -6.34
N PRO A 30 0.17 -10.35 -6.60
CA PRO A 30 -0.16 -8.94 -6.64
C PRO A 30 0.11 -8.30 -5.28
N ARG A 31 0.65 -7.08 -5.29
CA ARG A 31 1.06 -6.34 -4.09
C ARG A 31 0.46 -4.94 -4.13
N ILE A 32 -0.14 -4.53 -3.02
CA ILE A 32 -0.81 -3.24 -2.89
C ILE A 32 -0.22 -2.54 -1.68
N SER A 33 0.25 -1.31 -1.87
CA SER A 33 0.64 -0.47 -0.75
C SER A 33 -0.55 0.32 -0.21
N VAL A 34 -0.56 0.58 1.10
CA VAL A 34 -1.58 1.37 1.77
C VAL A 34 -0.88 2.34 2.72
N GLU A 35 -0.97 3.64 2.44
CA GLU A 35 -0.35 4.67 3.26
C GLU A 35 -1.15 5.98 3.14
N ALA A 36 -1.41 6.66 4.26
CA ALA A 36 -2.02 8.00 4.23
C ALA A 36 -1.01 9.09 3.86
N GLY A 37 -0.28 8.88 2.75
CA GLY A 37 0.78 9.72 2.20
C GLY A 37 0.86 9.56 0.68
N THR A 38 1.84 10.18 0.03
CA THR A 38 1.98 10.11 -1.43
C THR A 38 2.27 8.68 -1.89
N THR A 39 1.74 8.31 -3.05
CA THR A 39 2.06 7.04 -3.70
C THR A 39 3.44 7.04 -4.35
N PHE A 40 4.10 8.20 -4.45
CA PHE A 40 5.43 8.32 -5.03
C PHE A 40 6.44 7.40 -4.33
N GLY A 41 7.16 6.59 -5.11
CA GLY A 41 8.13 5.61 -4.63
C GLY A 41 7.57 4.21 -4.37
N TRP A 42 6.27 4.07 -4.07
CA TRP A 42 5.67 2.77 -3.78
C TRP A 42 5.69 1.78 -4.96
N ALA A 43 5.81 2.27 -6.19
CA ALA A 43 5.98 1.45 -7.40
C ALA A 43 7.20 0.51 -7.35
N ALA A 44 8.18 0.76 -6.47
CA ALA A 44 9.31 -0.14 -6.23
C ALA A 44 8.90 -1.45 -5.53
N PHE A 45 7.80 -1.45 -4.77
CA PHE A 45 7.39 -2.56 -3.90
C PHE A 45 6.00 -3.13 -4.22
N ALA A 46 5.12 -2.31 -4.81
CA ALA A 46 3.74 -2.66 -5.09
C ALA A 46 3.34 -2.23 -6.51
N SER A 47 2.44 -2.99 -7.14
CA SER A 47 1.92 -2.67 -8.48
C SER A 47 0.75 -1.68 -8.43
N GLN A 48 0.11 -1.54 -7.28
CA GLN A 48 -0.95 -0.59 -7.02
C GLN A 48 -0.78 0.04 -5.63
N SER A 49 -1.35 1.22 -5.44
CA SER A 49 -1.21 1.97 -4.20
C SER A 49 -2.52 2.63 -3.81
N VAL A 50 -2.88 2.52 -2.53
CA VAL A 50 -3.92 3.32 -1.88
C VAL A 50 -3.22 4.39 -1.07
N GLY A 51 -3.24 5.63 -1.58
CA GLY A 51 -2.59 6.77 -0.95
C GLY A 51 -3.21 8.11 -1.34
N ILE A 52 -2.52 9.19 -1.01
CA ILE A 52 -2.98 10.57 -1.12
C ILE A 52 -1.98 11.39 -1.94
N ASP A 53 -2.31 11.68 -3.20
CA ASP A 53 -1.47 12.46 -4.13
C ASP A 53 -1.95 13.90 -4.34
N ARG A 54 -2.71 14.42 -3.39
CA ARG A 54 -3.14 15.82 -3.31
C ARG A 54 -2.99 16.34 -1.88
N PHE A 55 -3.05 17.65 -1.70
CA PHE A 55 -3.09 18.22 -0.34
C PHE A 55 -4.33 17.77 0.43
N GLY A 56 -4.22 17.76 1.77
CA GLY A 56 -5.28 17.37 2.69
C GLY A 56 -6.45 18.36 2.76
N ALA A 57 -7.22 18.26 3.85
CA ALA A 57 -8.35 19.16 4.12
C ALA A 57 -8.47 19.42 5.63
N SER A 58 -9.06 20.56 5.99
CA SER A 58 -9.37 20.89 7.39
C SER A 58 -10.76 20.35 7.76
N ALA A 59 -10.79 19.24 8.48
CA ALA A 59 -12.00 18.57 8.98
C ALA A 59 -11.58 17.49 10.00
N PRO A 60 -12.53 16.86 10.73
CA PRO A 60 -12.21 15.74 11.61
C PRO A 60 -11.47 14.61 10.85
N GLY A 61 -10.42 14.05 11.45
CA GLY A 61 -9.50 13.13 10.78
C GLY A 61 -10.19 11.91 10.14
N ALA A 62 -11.19 11.32 10.81
CA ALA A 62 -11.94 10.20 10.26
C ALA A 62 -12.67 10.56 8.96
N LEU A 63 -13.29 11.73 8.91
CA LEU A 63 -13.97 12.23 7.72
C LEU A 63 -12.96 12.51 6.59
N VAL A 64 -11.82 13.11 6.92
CA VAL A 64 -10.74 13.38 5.95
C VAL A 64 -10.24 12.07 5.33
N MET A 65 -9.98 11.04 6.14
CA MET A 65 -9.53 9.72 5.69
C MET A 65 -10.56 9.03 4.80
N GLU A 66 -11.84 9.07 5.18
CA GLU A 66 -12.94 8.55 4.35
C GLU A 66 -12.99 9.24 2.98
N LYS A 67 -12.99 10.57 2.96
CA LYS A 67 -13.05 11.36 1.72
C LYS A 67 -11.80 11.27 0.86
N LEU A 68 -10.66 10.90 1.47
CA LEU A 68 -9.42 10.61 0.77
C LEU A 68 -9.31 9.15 0.32
N GLY A 69 -10.32 8.32 0.60
CA GLY A 69 -10.33 6.92 0.18
C GLY A 69 -9.42 6.02 1.03
N ILE A 70 -8.89 6.49 2.16
CA ILE A 70 -8.15 5.63 3.10
C ILE A 70 -9.15 4.91 3.99
N THR A 71 -9.80 3.89 3.42
CA THR A 71 -10.84 3.09 4.06
C THR A 71 -10.61 1.60 3.80
N ALA A 72 -11.06 0.76 4.73
CA ALA A 72 -10.94 -0.68 4.59
C ALA A 72 -11.69 -1.22 3.36
N SER A 73 -12.87 -0.65 3.04
CA SER A 73 -13.65 -1.04 1.87
C SER A 73 -12.95 -0.70 0.56
N HIS A 74 -12.33 0.48 0.45
CA HIS A 74 -11.56 0.85 -0.74
C HIS A 74 -10.32 -0.04 -0.91
N VAL A 75 -9.58 -0.31 0.17
CA VAL A 75 -8.43 -1.23 0.14
C VAL A 75 -8.87 -2.63 -0.33
N ALA A 76 -9.99 -3.15 0.18
CA ALA A 76 -10.53 -4.44 -0.24
C ALA A 76 -10.94 -4.45 -1.72
N ALA A 77 -11.56 -3.37 -2.22
CA ALA A 77 -11.94 -3.25 -3.62
C ALA A 77 -10.71 -3.23 -4.55
N VAL A 78 -9.65 -2.50 -4.18
CA VAL A 78 -8.38 -2.48 -4.93
C VAL A 78 -7.75 -3.88 -4.89
N ALA A 79 -7.71 -4.54 -3.74
CA ALA A 79 -7.22 -5.91 -3.60
C ALA A 79 -7.96 -6.93 -4.46
N GLN A 80 -9.28 -6.81 -4.54
CA GLN A 80 -10.09 -7.68 -5.39
C GLN A 80 -9.85 -7.42 -6.89
N SER A 81 -9.64 -6.17 -7.29
CA SER A 81 -9.32 -5.83 -8.68
C SER A 81 -7.97 -6.41 -9.12
N ALA A 82 -6.98 -6.42 -8.22
CA ALA A 82 -5.61 -6.86 -8.51
C ALA A 82 -5.48 -8.38 -8.75
N ILE A 83 -6.42 -9.19 -8.24
CA ILE A 83 -6.41 -10.65 -8.39
C ILE A 83 -7.29 -11.14 -9.55
N THR A 84 -8.11 -10.25 -10.12
CA THR A 84 -9.04 -10.59 -11.22
C THR A 84 -8.51 -10.14 -12.59
N SER A 85 -7.44 -9.33 -12.60
CA SER A 85 -6.75 -8.83 -13.80
C SER A 85 -5.63 -9.76 -14.22
#